data_AF-A0A925MSK5-F1
#
_entry.id   AF-A0A925MSK5-F1
#
_cell.length_a   1.000
_cell.length_b   1.000
_cell.length_c   1.000
_cell.angle_alpha   90.00
_cell.angle_beta   90.00
_cell.angle_gamma   90.00
#
_symmetry.space_group_name_H-M   'P 1'
#
loop_
_entity.id
_entity.type
_entity.pdbx_description
1 polymer ?
#
loop_
_entity_poly.entity_id
_entity_poly.type
_entity_poly.pdbx_seq_one_letter_code
_entity_poly.pdbx_strand_id
1 'polypeptide(L)'
;MTGRPVYITSTASFLPNPPVDNDNMERILGQVGDRPSRARRVILRSNGITQRHYAIDPQTLLPSHTNASLTAAAVQKLGDQHFPLERLECLACGTSIADQVMPN
;
A
#
# COMPACT_ATOMS: atom_id res chain seq x y z
N MET A 1 17.53 -8.78 -33.98
CA MET A 1 16.12 -8.53 -33.59
C MET A 1 15.98 -7.05 -33.28
N THR A 2 15.23 -6.30 -34.09
CA THR A 2 14.81 -4.95 -33.73
C THR A 2 13.59 -5.09 -32.82
N GLY A 3 13.80 -4.97 -31.51
CA GLY A 3 12.68 -5.00 -30.55
C GLY A 3 11.76 -3.80 -30.77
N ARG A 4 10.44 -4.01 -30.71
CA ARG A 4 9.50 -2.89 -30.66
C ARG A 4 9.75 -2.11 -29.36
N PRO A 5 9.88 -0.78 -29.39
CA PRO A 5 10.11 0.00 -28.19
C PRO A 5 8.87 -0.05 -27.28
N VAL A 6 9.11 -0.03 -25.96
CA VAL A 6 8.07 -0.04 -24.92
C VAL A 6 8.28 1.20 -24.05
N TYR A 7 7.18 1.85 -23.68
CA TYR A 7 7.20 3.10 -22.92
C TYR A 7 6.27 3.01 -21.72
N ILE A 8 6.69 3.58 -20.59
CA ILE A 8 5.78 3.86 -19.47
C ILE A 8 5.07 5.17 -19.80
N THR A 9 3.78 5.11 -20.06
CA THR A 9 2.96 6.28 -20.45
C THR A 9 2.15 6.86 -19.28
N SER A 10 1.98 6.09 -18.20
CA SER A 10 1.27 6.53 -17.00
C SER A 10 1.79 5.77 -15.76
N THR A 11 1.68 6.41 -14.61
CA THR A 11 1.94 5.80 -13.29
C THR A 11 0.91 6.31 -12.30
N ALA A 12 0.53 5.47 -11.35
CA ALA A 12 -0.40 5.84 -10.30
C ALA A 12 -0.03 5.18 -8.97
N SER A 13 -0.49 5.80 -7.88
CA SER A 13 -0.32 5.30 -6.53
C SER A 13 -1.60 5.48 -5.71
N PHE A 14 -1.79 4.58 -4.75
CA PHE A 14 -2.85 4.66 -3.76
C PHE A 14 -2.26 4.40 -2.38
N LEU A 15 -2.50 5.34 -1.46
CA LEU A 15 -2.09 5.25 -0.07
C LEU A 15 -3.36 5.17 0.78
N PRO A 16 -3.57 4.09 1.57
CA PRO A 16 -4.78 3.95 2.37
C PRO A 16 -4.73 4.90 3.56
N ASN A 17 -5.89 5.46 3.91
CA ASN A 17 -6.10 6.31 5.07
C ASN A 17 -5.18 7.56 5.11
N PRO A 18 -5.42 8.51 6.03
CA PRO A 18 -4.51 9.63 6.23
C PRO A 18 -3.10 9.20 6.66
N PRO A 19 -2.06 10.01 6.41
CA PRO A 19 -0.71 9.75 6.88
C PRO A 19 -0.66 9.71 8.41
N VAL A 20 0.06 8.74 8.95
CA VAL A 20 0.28 8.51 10.38
C VAL A 20 1.71 8.87 10.73
N ASP A 21 1.89 9.75 11.70
CA ASP A 21 3.19 10.16 12.20
C ASP A 21 3.85 9.11 13.13
N ASN A 22 5.09 9.40 13.54
CA ASN A 22 5.88 8.54 14.42
C ASN A 22 5.33 8.39 15.83
N ASP A 23 4.54 9.33 16.32
CA ASP A 23 3.98 9.30 17.67
C ASP A 23 2.71 8.45 17.72
N ASN A 24 1.94 8.44 16.62
CA ASN A 24 0.68 7.74 16.48
C ASN A 24 0.80 6.32 15.92
N MET A 25 1.91 5.96 15.25
CA MET A 25 2.00 4.66 14.58
C MET A 25 1.80 3.44 15.49
N GLU A 26 2.26 3.49 16.74
CA GLU A 26 2.13 2.37 17.68
C GLU A 26 0.69 2.23 18.21
N ARG A 27 -0.08 3.32 18.24
CA ARG A 27 -1.52 3.26 18.53
C ARG A 27 -2.26 2.48 17.44
N ILE A 28 -1.86 2.67 16.19
CA ILE A 28 -2.49 1.99 15.04
C ILE A 28 -2.09 0.50 14.99
N LEU A 29 -0.82 0.19 15.20
CA LEU A 29 -0.31 -1.19 15.16
C LEU A 29 -0.64 -2.00 16.43
N GLY A 30 -0.89 -1.33 17.55
CA GLY A 30 -1.02 -1.95 18.87
C GLY A 30 0.33 -2.18 19.56
N GLN A 31 0.25 -2.49 20.85
CA GLN A 31 1.40 -2.85 21.69
C GLN A 31 1.42 -4.35 21.93
N VAL A 32 2.62 -4.93 21.99
CA VAL A 32 2.81 -6.32 22.40
C VAL A 32 2.91 -6.34 23.92
N GLY A 33 1.84 -6.77 24.60
CA GLY A 33 1.71 -6.68 26.05
C GLY A 33 1.48 -5.24 26.52
N ASP A 34 1.78 -4.96 27.79
CA ASP A 34 1.38 -3.71 28.45
C ASP A 34 2.41 -2.56 28.30
N ARG A 35 3.42 -2.72 27.44
CA ARG A 35 4.54 -1.76 27.36
C ARG A 35 4.81 -1.32 25.91
N PRO A 36 5.14 -0.04 25.69
CA PRO A 36 5.62 0.43 24.40
C PRO A 36 6.91 -0.26 23.95
N SER A 37 7.08 -0.36 22.63
CA SER A 37 8.28 -0.90 22.00
C SER A 37 9.52 -0.08 22.34
N ARG A 38 10.49 -0.74 22.98
CA ARG A 38 11.80 -0.14 23.32
C ARG A 38 12.62 0.20 22.08
N ALA A 39 12.46 -0.56 21.00
CA ALA A 39 13.25 -0.42 19.77
C ALA A 39 12.72 0.69 18.83
N ARG A 40 11.43 1.05 18.94
CA ARG A 40 10.73 2.00 18.06
C ARG A 40 11.55 3.26 17.79
N ARG A 41 12.03 3.93 18.84
CA ARG A 41 12.77 5.19 18.72
C ARG A 41 14.10 5.05 17.97
N VAL A 42 14.84 3.96 18.20
CA VAL A 42 16.13 3.72 17.55
C VAL A 42 15.93 3.41 16.07
N ILE A 43 14.94 2.56 15.75
CA ILE A 43 14.60 2.19 14.37
C ILE A 43 14.14 3.40 13.57
N LEU A 44 13.24 4.22 14.12
CA LEU A 44 12.74 5.42 13.45
C LEU A 44 13.82 6.48 13.23
N ARG A 45 14.75 6.64 14.19
CA ARG A 45 15.91 7.51 14.00
C ARG A 45 16.80 7.01 12.85
N SER A 46 16.98 5.69 12.76
CA SER A 46 17.84 5.07 11.75
C SER A 46 17.24 5.14 10.34
N ASN A 47 15.94 4.86 10.18
CA ASN A 47 15.30 4.83 8.86
C ASN A 47 14.84 6.21 8.35
N GLY A 48 14.75 7.23 9.22
CA GLY A 48 14.39 8.59 8.84
C GLY A 48 12.93 8.81 8.41
N ILE A 49 12.07 7.80 8.53
CA ILE A 49 10.66 7.90 8.10
C ILE A 49 9.88 8.72 9.13
N THR A 50 9.19 9.77 8.68
CA THR A 50 8.39 10.67 9.53
C THR A 50 6.89 10.38 9.46
N GLN A 51 6.40 9.84 8.35
CA GLN A 51 5.00 9.48 8.12
C GLN A 51 4.87 8.18 7.32
N ARG A 52 3.73 7.51 7.48
CA ARG A 52 3.39 6.25 6.78
C ARG A 52 1.89 6.02 6.74
N HIS A 53 1.48 5.06 5.93
CA HIS A 53 0.08 4.68 5.75
C HIS A 53 -0.13 3.23 6.16
N TYR A 54 -1.28 2.95 6.77
CA TYR A 54 -1.70 1.61 7.16
C TYR A 54 -3.07 1.32 6.58
N ALA A 55 -3.28 0.11 6.08
CA ALA A 55 -4.60 -0.41 5.73
C ALA A 55 -5.40 -0.81 7.00
N ILE A 56 -5.27 -0.04 8.08
CA ILE A 56 -5.99 -0.20 9.35
C ILE A 56 -6.75 1.10 9.58
N ASP A 57 -8.06 1.00 9.79
CA ASP A 57 -8.88 2.17 10.07
C ASP A 57 -8.49 2.77 11.43
N PRO A 58 -8.16 4.08 11.51
CA PRO A 58 -7.60 4.68 12.71
C PRO A 58 -8.60 4.85 13.87
N GLN A 59 -9.89 4.70 13.61
CA GLN A 59 -10.97 4.81 14.60
C GLN A 59 -11.34 3.43 15.16
N THR A 60 -11.58 2.47 14.28
CA THR A 60 -12.03 1.12 14.63
C THR A 60 -10.90 0.14 14.90
N LEU A 61 -9.69 0.44 14.41
CA LEU A 61 -8.50 -0.43 14.45
C LEU A 61 -8.67 -1.76 13.70
N LEU A 62 -9.67 -1.85 12.83
CA LEU A 62 -9.90 -3.00 11.96
C LEU A 62 -9.23 -2.81 10.58
N PRO A 63 -8.95 -3.91 9.86
CA PRO A 63 -8.49 -3.82 8.48
C PRO A 63 -9.49 -3.02 7.62
N SER A 64 -8.98 -2.02 6.91
CA SER A 64 -9.79 -1.15 6.03
C SER A 64 -9.75 -1.59 4.56
N HIS A 65 -8.67 -2.28 4.16
CA HIS A 65 -8.43 -2.70 2.78
C HIS A 65 -7.76 -4.07 2.75
N THR A 66 -8.09 -4.87 1.75
CA THR A 66 -7.30 -6.03 1.32
C THR A 66 -6.19 -5.59 0.37
N ASN A 67 -5.14 -6.41 0.21
CA ASN A 67 -4.09 -6.17 -0.78
C ASN A 67 -4.66 -6.04 -2.20
N ALA A 68 -5.63 -6.89 -2.56
CA ALA A 68 -6.35 -6.80 -3.83
C ALA A 68 -7.05 -5.45 -4.01
N SER A 69 -7.76 -4.96 -2.99
CA SER A 69 -8.46 -3.67 -3.07
C SER A 69 -7.51 -2.46 -3.17
N LEU A 70 -6.36 -2.51 -2.48
CA LEU A 70 -5.32 -1.47 -2.59
C LEU A 70 -4.75 -1.41 -4.01
N THR A 71 -4.46 -2.57 -4.59
CA THR A 71 -3.93 -2.68 -5.95
C THR A 71 -4.95 -2.21 -6.97
N ALA A 72 -6.22 -2.61 -6.80
CA ALA A 72 -7.31 -2.16 -7.67
C ALA A 72 -7.49 -0.63 -7.62
N ALA A 73 -7.42 -0.01 -6.44
CA ALA A 73 -7.51 1.44 -6.31
C ALA A 73 -6.36 2.20 -6.99
N ALA A 74 -5.15 1.62 -7.04
CA ALA A 74 -4.04 2.18 -7.80
C ALA A 74 -4.23 2.02 -9.31
N VAL A 75 -4.66 0.83 -9.78
CA VAL A 75 -4.93 0.56 -11.20
C VAL A 75 -6.07 1.43 -11.73
N GLN A 76 -7.12 1.65 -10.93
CA GLN A 76 -8.24 2.52 -11.31
C GLN A 76 -7.81 3.94 -11.67
N LYS A 77 -6.74 4.44 -11.03
CA LYS A 77 -6.17 5.78 -11.32
C LYS A 77 -5.33 5.85 -12.59
N LEU A 78 -4.99 4.70 -13.20
CA LEU A 78 -4.35 4.68 -14.53
C LEU A 78 -5.38 4.90 -15.65
N GLY A 79 -6.65 4.66 -15.37
CA GLY A 79 -7.74 4.82 -16.33
C GLY A 79 -8.12 6.28 -16.52
N ASP A 80 -8.19 6.73 -17.76
CA ASP A 80 -8.70 8.05 -18.12
C ASP A 80 -9.43 8.02 -19.48
N GLN A 81 -9.79 9.19 -20.02
CA GLN A 81 -10.47 9.27 -21.32
C GLN A 81 -9.62 8.78 -22.50
N HIS A 82 -8.28 8.83 -22.40
CA HIS A 82 -7.34 8.40 -23.43
C HIS A 82 -7.02 6.90 -23.32
N PHE A 83 -6.99 6.39 -22.09
CA PHE A 83 -6.77 4.98 -21.77
C PHE A 83 -7.87 4.44 -20.84
N PRO A 84 -9.03 4.03 -21.38
CA PRO A 84 -10.04 3.32 -20.61
C PRO A 84 -9.51 1.94 -20.19
N LEU A 85 -9.77 1.52 -18.95
CA LEU A 85 -9.21 0.29 -18.37
C LEU A 85 -9.65 -0.98 -19.10
N GLU A 86 -10.77 -0.93 -19.81
CA GLU A 86 -11.29 -2.00 -20.65
C GLU A 86 -10.33 -2.34 -21.81
N ARG A 87 -9.39 -1.45 -22.16
CA ARG A 87 -8.33 -1.71 -23.16
C ARG A 87 -7.11 -2.42 -22.58
N LEU A 88 -7.09 -2.71 -21.28
CA LEU A 88 -5.97 -3.41 -20.65
C LEU A 88 -5.94 -4.86 -21.13
N GLU A 89 -4.91 -5.22 -21.89
CA GLU A 89 -4.76 -6.55 -22.50
C GLU A 89 -4.07 -7.57 -21.57
N CYS A 90 -3.27 -7.09 -20.61
CA CYS A 90 -2.52 -7.93 -19.68
C CYS A 90 -2.36 -7.21 -18.34
N LEU A 91 -2.79 -7.86 -17.26
CA LEU A 91 -2.58 -7.41 -15.89
C LEU A 91 -1.58 -8.34 -15.20
N ALA A 92 -0.42 -7.80 -14.82
CA ALA A 92 0.56 -8.51 -14.01
C ALA A 92 0.61 -7.87 -12.62
N CYS A 93 0.33 -8.67 -11.59
CA CYS A 93 0.34 -8.24 -10.19
C CYS A 93 1.28 -9.11 -9.37
N GLY A 94 1.89 -8.52 -8.34
CA GLY A 94 2.76 -9.23 -7.40
C GLY A 94 2.78 -8.55 -6.04
N THR A 95 2.73 -9.35 -4.97
CA THR A 95 2.80 -8.88 -3.59
C THR A 95 3.51 -9.93 -2.73
N SER A 96 4.26 -9.48 -1.72
CA SER A 96 4.83 -10.36 -0.70
C SER A 96 3.86 -10.61 0.47
N ILE A 97 2.70 -9.94 0.46
CA ILE A 97 1.66 -10.00 1.50
C ILE A 97 0.31 -10.18 0.78
N ALA A 98 0.14 -11.34 0.14
CA ALA A 98 -1.12 -11.68 -0.51
C ALA A 98 -2.21 -11.92 0.54
N ASP A 99 -3.46 -11.56 0.19
CA ASP A 99 -4.62 -11.80 1.06
C ASP A 99 -4.81 -13.29 1.37
N GLN A 100 -4.34 -14.15 0.46
CA GLN A 100 -4.47 -15.60 0.51
C GLN A 100 -3.28 -16.27 -0.20
N VAL A 101 -2.95 -17.51 0.19
CA VAL A 101 -1.78 -18.27 -0.31
C VAL A 101 -1.95 -18.68 -1.78
N MET A 102 -3.15 -19.10 -2.13
CA MET A 102 -3.58 -19.51 -3.46
C MET A 102 -4.97 -18.94 -3.66
N PRO A 103 -5.46 -18.83 -4.91
CA PRO A 103 -6.87 -18.49 -5.10
C PRO A 103 -7.75 -19.48 -4.33
N ASN A 104 -8.88 -19.02 -3.82
CA ASN A 104 -10.10 -19.81 -3.72
C ASN A 104 -11.21 -18.95 -4.30
#